data_AF-A0A660NLT0-F1
#
_entry.id   AF-A0A660NLT0-F1
#
_cell.length_a   1.000
_cell.length_b   1.000
_cell.length_c   1.000
_cell.angle_alpha   90.00
_cell.angle_beta   90.00
_cell.angle_gamma   90.00
#
_symmetry.space_group_name_H-M   'P 1'
#
loop_
_entity.id
_entity.type
_entity.pdbx_description
1 polymer ?
#
loop_
_entity_poly.entity_id
_entity_poly.type
_entity_poly.pdbx_seq_one_letter_code
_entity_poly.pdbx_strand_id
1 'polypeptide(L)'
;MNRPASPAELTADIAHMDAQQLREFTASLMQQLQQQAGDLCQKQQILEQQQRELARRDEKIRFTTVENEKLKVELAYLRRIRFGKKSEKLAGIQGLLFEEAIDEDLAAVETQLSRSAPREEKQSRRQPKRQPLPPGLPHTEIRHDPANRSCPCGCALKHVRDDESRKLGYVPGTFFVEHHKRGIWACPNCERIEQAPMPPCIIDKGIATPGLLAHVLVSKYGDHLPLYRQEAIYGRAGLTIARSTLGSWVGQCGVALQPLVDALRRELLEQGVLHADETPIRILTVPKEGRKAGKGWLWTFVPGEKEAIRAVVYHFSDNRAGENARGFLDDWKGALVCDDFGGYKKGFRQGITEVGCMAHARRRFHDHWVHSESPMAEEALGYIKSFYAFEARIRDLDIEQRTALRQRELKPQIDAFFTWLGLQRQKVANGTKLAKAIDYSLKRQAALMRFLDDGRLPMGRVEMWRGDVRSGISVGRPFRLAVPHYPYHGSVSTSPSSNRTCRFPASGSLAVHQTFAFERLRGIGTRRISPNFS
;
A
#
# COMPACT_ATOMS: atom_id res chain seq x y z
N MET A 1 -19.56 -27.62 -73.53
CA MET A 1 -18.74 -27.17 -74.68
C MET A 1 -17.44 -27.96 -74.65
N ASN A 2 -17.18 -28.65 -75.76
CA ASN A 2 -15.97 -29.37 -76.21
C ASN A 2 -14.88 -29.73 -75.19
N ARG A 3 -14.68 -31.04 -75.02
CA ARG A 3 -13.46 -31.64 -74.47
C ARG A 3 -12.27 -31.13 -75.31
N PRO A 4 -11.20 -30.57 -74.72
CA PRO A 4 -10.02 -30.17 -75.50
C PRO A 4 -9.45 -31.42 -76.17
N ALA A 5 -9.28 -31.38 -77.50
CA ALA A 5 -8.68 -32.47 -78.26
C ALA A 5 -7.28 -32.79 -77.72
N SER A 6 -6.94 -34.07 -77.65
CA SER A 6 -5.62 -34.49 -77.18
C SER A 6 -4.54 -34.07 -78.19
N PRO A 7 -3.29 -33.81 -77.76
CA PRO A 7 -2.21 -33.38 -78.65
C PRO A 7 -1.97 -34.33 -79.84
N ALA A 8 -2.31 -35.61 -79.68
CA ALA A 8 -2.18 -36.64 -80.69
C ALA A 8 -3.25 -36.54 -81.81
N GLU A 9 -4.46 -36.04 -81.50
CA GLU A 9 -5.54 -35.85 -82.49
C GLU A 9 -5.27 -34.63 -83.37
N LEU A 10 -4.67 -33.57 -82.82
CA LEU A 10 -4.25 -32.37 -83.57
C LEU A 10 -3.15 -32.66 -84.60
N THR A 11 -2.22 -33.58 -84.30
CA THR A 11 -1.13 -33.93 -85.20
C THR A 11 -1.55 -34.79 -86.40
N ALA A 12 -2.64 -35.55 -86.29
CA ALA A 12 -3.15 -36.38 -87.38
C ALA A 12 -3.88 -35.55 -88.45
N ASP A 13 -4.62 -34.50 -88.06
CA ASP A 13 -5.34 -33.62 -88.99
C ASP A 13 -4.42 -32.69 -89.79
N ILE A 14 -3.30 -32.23 -89.20
CA ILE A 14 -2.34 -31.33 -89.87
C ILE A 14 -1.62 -32.00 -91.05
N ALA A 15 -1.41 -33.32 -90.98
CA ALA A 15 -0.69 -34.08 -92.00
C ALA A 15 -1.46 -34.25 -93.32
N HIS A 16 -2.77 -33.96 -93.33
CA HIS A 16 -3.66 -34.09 -94.48
C HIS A 16 -4.17 -32.75 -95.04
N MET A 17 -3.70 -31.62 -94.50
CA MET A 17 -4.12 -30.28 -94.92
C MET A 17 -3.31 -29.78 -96.13
N ASP A 18 -3.98 -29.10 -97.07
CA ASP A 18 -3.32 -28.40 -98.17
C ASP A 18 -2.69 -27.05 -97.72
N ALA A 19 -1.93 -26.42 -98.62
CA ALA A 19 -1.21 -25.18 -98.32
C ALA A 19 -2.11 -23.96 -98.02
N GLN A 20 -3.40 -24.01 -98.35
CA GLN A 20 -4.37 -22.97 -98.03
C GLN A 20 -5.02 -23.25 -96.66
N GLN A 21 -5.40 -24.49 -96.40
CA GLN A 21 -5.92 -24.96 -95.12
C GLN A 21 -4.92 -24.75 -93.97
N LEU A 22 -3.62 -24.99 -94.21
CA LEU A 22 -2.56 -24.69 -93.26
C LEU A 22 -2.46 -23.19 -92.94
N ARG A 23 -2.60 -22.32 -93.94
CA ARG A 23 -2.56 -20.85 -93.74
C ARG A 23 -3.76 -20.35 -92.93
N GLU A 24 -4.95 -20.86 -93.22
CA GLU A 24 -6.17 -20.53 -92.48
C GLU A 24 -6.13 -21.05 -91.04
N PHE A 25 -5.61 -22.27 -90.81
CA PHE A 25 -5.40 -22.83 -89.47
C PHE A 25 -4.38 -22.01 -88.67
N THR A 26 -3.25 -21.63 -89.29
CA THR A 26 -2.23 -20.82 -88.63
C THR A 26 -2.77 -19.43 -88.27
N ALA A 27 -3.56 -18.80 -89.18
CA ALA A 27 -4.21 -17.52 -88.91
C ALA A 27 -5.23 -17.62 -87.76
N SER A 28 -6.03 -18.70 -87.71
CA SER A 28 -6.95 -18.97 -86.60
C SER A 28 -6.21 -19.16 -85.27
N LEU A 29 -5.09 -19.89 -85.27
CA LEU A 29 -4.27 -20.10 -84.08
C LEU A 29 -3.63 -18.80 -83.58
N MET A 30 -3.12 -17.96 -84.49
CA MET A 30 -2.57 -16.64 -84.15
C MET A 30 -3.63 -15.71 -83.57
N GLN A 31 -4.85 -15.72 -84.13
CA GLN A 31 -5.98 -14.97 -83.60
C GLN A 31 -6.39 -15.46 -82.20
N GLN A 32 -6.39 -16.78 -81.99
CA GLN A 32 -6.69 -17.39 -80.70
C GLN A 32 -5.62 -17.06 -79.64
N LEU A 33 -4.34 -17.05 -80.01
CA LEU A 33 -3.24 -16.62 -79.15
C LEU A 33 -3.31 -15.12 -78.82
N GLN A 34 -3.69 -14.26 -79.77
CA GLN A 34 -3.92 -12.84 -79.52
C GLN A 34 -5.08 -12.60 -78.55
N GLN A 35 -6.18 -13.36 -78.71
CA GLN A 35 -7.30 -13.31 -77.77
C GLN A 35 -6.88 -13.77 -76.36
N GLN A 36 -6.15 -14.88 -76.26
CA GLN A 36 -5.64 -15.37 -74.98
C GLN A 36 -4.65 -14.40 -74.33
N ALA A 37 -3.79 -13.74 -75.10
CA ALA A 37 -2.87 -12.72 -74.60
C ALA A 37 -3.61 -11.47 -74.09
N GLY A 38 -4.68 -11.05 -74.80
CA GLY A 38 -5.58 -9.99 -74.36
C GLY A 38 -6.29 -10.33 -73.04
N ASP A 39 -6.86 -11.53 -72.95
CA ASP A 39 -7.53 -12.04 -71.74
C ASP A 39 -6.57 -12.14 -70.55
N LEU A 40 -5.33 -12.58 -70.78
CA LEU A 40 -4.30 -12.65 -69.74
C LEU A 40 -3.91 -11.26 -69.25
N CYS A 41 -3.71 -10.30 -70.14
CA CYS A 41 -3.42 -8.91 -69.78
C CYS A 41 -4.55 -8.30 -68.94
N GLN A 42 -5.80 -8.53 -69.34
CA GLN A 42 -6.99 -8.05 -68.63
C GLN A 42 -7.11 -8.68 -67.23
N LYS A 43 -6.85 -10.00 -67.12
CA LYS A 43 -6.80 -10.71 -65.83
C LYS A 43 -5.67 -10.19 -64.93
N GLN A 44 -4.50 -9.89 -65.49
CA GLN A 44 -3.35 -9.34 -64.77
C GLN A 44 -3.69 -7.98 -64.14
N GLN A 45 -4.33 -7.10 -64.92
CA GLN A 45 -4.76 -5.78 -64.43
C GLN A 45 -5.80 -5.89 -63.31
N ILE A 46 -6.76 -6.82 -63.44
CA ILE A 46 -7.76 -7.07 -62.39
C ILE A 46 -7.09 -7.59 -61.11
N LEU A 47 -6.12 -8.50 -61.23
CA LEU A 47 -5.35 -9.03 -60.11
C LEU A 47 -4.58 -7.93 -59.36
N GLU A 48 -3.91 -7.04 -60.09
CA GLU A 48 -3.22 -5.90 -59.47
C GLU A 48 -4.18 -4.94 -58.77
N GLN A 49 -5.34 -4.67 -59.37
CA GLN A 49 -6.36 -3.83 -58.77
C GLN A 49 -6.92 -4.45 -57.48
N GLN A 50 -7.19 -5.76 -57.50
CA GLN A 50 -7.62 -6.52 -56.32
C GLN A 50 -6.54 -6.54 -55.23
N GLN A 51 -5.26 -6.70 -55.58
CA GLN A 51 -4.16 -6.67 -54.61
C GLN A 51 -4.03 -5.30 -53.92
N ARG A 52 -4.17 -4.20 -54.68
CA ARG A 52 -4.17 -2.85 -54.10
C ARG A 52 -5.37 -2.63 -53.18
N GLU A 53 -6.53 -3.15 -53.55
CA GLU A 53 -7.73 -3.03 -52.73
C GLU A 53 -7.65 -3.89 -51.44
N LEU A 54 -7.09 -5.10 -51.53
CA LEU A 54 -6.81 -5.94 -50.36
C LEU A 54 -5.84 -5.25 -49.40
N ALA A 55 -4.74 -4.68 -49.89
CA ALA A 55 -3.79 -3.94 -49.06
C ALA A 55 -4.46 -2.76 -48.32
N ARG A 56 -5.32 -2.00 -49.02
CA ARG A 56 -6.08 -0.89 -48.43
C ARG A 56 -7.09 -1.36 -47.38
N ARG A 57 -7.77 -2.49 -47.63
CA ARG A 57 -8.71 -3.10 -46.67
C ARG A 57 -7.97 -3.63 -45.45
N ASP A 58 -6.82 -4.27 -45.62
CA ASP A 58 -5.98 -4.76 -44.53
C ASP A 58 -5.48 -3.63 -43.63
N GLU A 59 -5.06 -2.51 -44.20
CA GLU A 59 -4.67 -1.32 -43.42
C GLU A 59 -5.85 -0.76 -42.62
N LYS A 60 -7.04 -0.70 -43.22
CA LYS A 60 -8.26 -0.27 -42.53
C LYS A 60 -8.68 -1.24 -41.43
N ILE A 61 -8.57 -2.55 -41.67
CA ILE A 61 -8.84 -3.58 -40.65
C ILE A 61 -7.86 -3.43 -39.50
N ARG A 62 -6.56 -3.23 -39.76
CA ARG A 62 -5.56 -3.01 -38.70
C ARG A 62 -5.89 -1.78 -37.86
N PHE A 63 -6.17 -0.64 -38.49
CA PHE A 63 -6.55 0.59 -37.79
C PHE A 63 -7.80 0.38 -36.92
N THR A 64 -8.84 -0.21 -37.51
CA THR A 64 -10.13 -0.44 -36.84
C THR A 64 -10.01 -1.47 -35.72
N THR A 65 -9.14 -2.48 -35.86
CA THR A 65 -8.88 -3.48 -34.82
C THR A 65 -8.17 -2.85 -33.63
N VAL A 66 -7.15 -2.01 -33.88
CA VAL A 66 -6.44 -1.26 -32.82
C VAL A 66 -7.39 -0.31 -32.09
N GLU A 67 -8.25 0.40 -32.82
CA GLU A 67 -9.25 1.29 -32.23
C GLU A 67 -10.27 0.51 -31.39
N ASN A 68 -10.78 -0.62 -31.89
CA ASN A 68 -11.67 -1.49 -31.14
C ASN A 68 -11.01 -2.02 -29.85
N GLU A 69 -9.76 -2.46 -29.89
CA GLU A 69 -9.04 -2.90 -28.70
C GLU A 69 -8.84 -1.76 -27.68
N LYS A 70 -8.51 -0.56 -28.15
CA LYS A 70 -8.46 0.64 -27.31
C LYS A 70 -9.81 0.92 -26.65
N LEU A 71 -10.89 0.92 -27.44
CA LEU A 71 -12.24 1.19 -26.97
C LEU A 71 -12.75 0.11 -26.00
N LYS A 72 -12.45 -1.17 -26.24
CA LYS A 72 -12.76 -2.28 -25.31
C LYS A 72 -12.09 -2.07 -23.96
N VAL A 73 -10.79 -1.72 -23.96
CA VAL A 73 -10.03 -1.47 -22.73
C VAL A 73 -10.51 -0.21 -22.00
N GLU A 74 -10.92 0.84 -22.73
CA GLU A 74 -11.53 2.04 -22.15
C GLU A 74 -12.93 1.76 -21.60
N LEU A 75 -13.78 1.02 -22.33
CA LEU A 75 -15.11 0.60 -21.89
C LEU A 75 -15.05 -0.30 -20.67
N ALA A 76 -14.14 -1.28 -20.62
CA ALA A 76 -13.95 -2.12 -19.44
C ALA A 76 -13.53 -1.28 -18.22
N TYR A 77 -12.63 -0.32 -18.42
CA TYR A 77 -12.19 0.61 -17.37
C TYR A 77 -13.33 1.55 -16.91
N LEU A 78 -14.08 2.13 -17.83
CA LEU A 78 -15.23 2.99 -17.54
C LEU A 78 -16.38 2.22 -16.91
N ARG A 79 -16.67 0.98 -17.34
CA ARG A 79 -17.65 0.10 -16.71
C ARG A 79 -17.24 -0.22 -15.27
N ARG A 80 -15.95 -0.46 -15.01
CA ARG A 80 -15.43 -0.64 -13.65
C ARG A 80 -15.54 0.63 -12.81
N ILE A 81 -15.28 1.80 -13.39
CA ILE A 81 -15.49 3.08 -12.69
C ILE A 81 -16.97 3.30 -12.41
N ARG A 82 -17.86 3.06 -13.40
CA ARG A 82 -19.27 3.43 -13.40
C ARG A 82 -20.17 2.46 -12.63
N PHE A 83 -19.93 1.16 -12.79
CA PHE A 83 -20.71 0.06 -12.21
C PHE A 83 -19.96 -0.73 -11.14
N GLY A 84 -18.66 -0.47 -10.90
CA GLY A 84 -18.05 -0.85 -9.63
C GLY A 84 -18.74 -0.11 -8.50
N LYS A 85 -18.94 -0.75 -7.34
CA LYS A 85 -19.73 -0.21 -6.20
C LYS A 85 -19.41 1.27 -5.96
N LYS A 86 -20.30 2.14 -6.44
CA LYS A 86 -20.29 3.58 -6.19
C LYS A 86 -21.23 3.82 -5.03
N SER A 87 -20.63 4.17 -3.89
CA SER A 87 -21.26 4.84 -2.74
C SER A 87 -22.74 4.51 -2.50
N GLU A 88 -23.00 3.68 -1.50
CA GLU A 88 -24.27 3.74 -0.79
C GLU A 88 -24.41 5.14 -0.17
N LYS A 89 -25.62 5.72 -0.28
CA LYS A 89 -25.95 7.01 0.34
C LYS A 89 -25.79 6.88 1.86
N LEU A 90 -25.14 7.87 2.47
CA LEU A 90 -24.85 7.92 3.91
C LEU A 90 -26.13 8.08 4.75
N ALA A 91 -26.45 7.12 5.61
CA ALA A 91 -27.34 7.33 6.77
C ALA A 91 -26.94 6.44 7.96
N GLY A 92 -27.02 6.99 9.18
CA GLY A 92 -26.89 6.26 10.46
C GLY A 92 -25.45 6.07 10.96
N ILE A 93 -24.80 4.98 10.57
CA ILE A 93 -23.56 4.48 11.23
C ILE A 93 -22.32 5.34 10.89
N GLN A 94 -22.25 5.91 9.68
CA GLN A 94 -21.14 6.80 9.32
C GLN A 94 -21.17 8.12 10.09
N GLY A 95 -22.35 8.58 10.55
CA GLY A 95 -22.53 9.75 11.44
C GLY A 95 -21.64 9.67 12.69
N LEU A 96 -21.61 8.48 13.29
CA LEU A 96 -20.87 8.21 14.53
C LEU A 96 -19.35 8.32 14.36
N LEU A 97 -18.83 8.05 13.16
CA LEU A 97 -17.41 8.23 12.83
C LEU A 97 -17.01 9.72 12.77
N PHE A 98 -17.96 10.63 12.49
CA PHE A 98 -17.69 12.08 12.47
C PHE A 98 -17.50 12.61 13.90
N GLU A 99 -18.32 12.16 14.84
CA GLU A 99 -18.21 12.54 16.26
C GLU A 99 -16.87 12.08 16.85
N GLU A 100 -16.49 10.82 16.62
CA GLU A 100 -15.21 10.25 17.08
C GLU A 100 -14.00 11.08 16.61
N ALA A 101 -13.97 11.44 15.32
CA ALA A 101 -12.87 12.22 14.75
C ALA A 101 -12.82 13.62 15.36
N ILE A 102 -13.96 14.30 15.55
CA ILE A 102 -13.99 15.64 16.15
C ILE A 102 -13.45 15.61 17.59
N ASP A 103 -13.84 14.61 18.38
CA ASP A 103 -13.37 14.48 19.77
C ASP A 103 -11.86 14.20 19.86
N GLU A 104 -11.32 13.37 18.95
CA GLU A 104 -9.87 13.18 18.78
C GLU A 104 -9.16 14.49 18.48
N ASP A 105 -9.73 15.28 17.58
CA ASP A 105 -9.14 16.52 17.09
C ASP A 105 -9.05 17.58 18.18
N LEU A 106 -10.18 17.80 18.87
CA LEU A 106 -10.27 18.76 19.95
C LEU A 106 -9.28 18.39 21.05
N ALA A 107 -9.23 17.12 21.45
CA ALA A 107 -8.31 16.68 22.50
C ALA A 107 -6.84 16.80 22.11
N ALA A 108 -6.48 16.48 20.86
CA ALA A 108 -5.12 16.64 20.35
C ALA A 108 -4.69 18.12 20.34
N VAL A 109 -5.54 19.01 19.82
CA VAL A 109 -5.28 20.45 19.75
C VAL A 109 -5.19 21.05 21.16
N GLU A 110 -6.10 20.71 22.06
CA GLU A 110 -6.06 21.16 23.46
C GLU A 110 -4.76 20.75 24.17
N THR A 111 -4.27 19.54 23.90
CA THR A 111 -3.02 19.01 24.48
C THR A 111 -1.79 19.70 23.91
N GLN A 112 -1.77 20.02 22.62
CA GLN A 112 -0.67 20.77 22.01
C GLN A 112 -0.62 22.21 22.54
N LEU A 113 -1.79 22.86 22.67
CA LEU A 113 -1.92 24.19 23.25
C LEU A 113 -1.46 24.23 24.71
N SER A 114 -1.84 23.25 25.52
CA SER A 114 -1.46 23.20 26.94
C SER A 114 0.05 22.99 27.16
N ARG A 115 0.73 22.31 26.23
CA ARG A 115 2.19 22.12 26.25
C ARG A 115 2.96 23.36 25.78
N SER A 116 2.34 24.24 24.99
CA SER A 116 3.01 25.38 24.34
C SER A 116 2.78 26.72 25.04
N ALA A 117 1.69 26.87 25.80
CA ALA A 117 1.37 28.11 26.52
C ALA A 117 2.06 28.15 27.91
N PRO A 118 2.47 29.34 28.40
CA PRO A 118 2.78 29.51 29.82
C PRO A 118 1.54 29.12 30.63
N ARG A 119 1.77 28.47 31.78
CA ARG A 119 0.71 27.88 32.62
C ARG A 119 -0.13 28.97 33.28
N GLU A 120 -1.01 29.61 32.52
CA GLU A 120 -2.05 30.47 33.09
C GLU A 120 -3.13 29.63 33.76
N GLU A 121 -3.50 30.02 34.98
CA GLU A 121 -4.61 29.42 35.72
C GLU A 121 -5.92 29.66 34.96
N LYS A 122 -6.38 28.64 34.23
CA LYS A 122 -7.69 28.67 33.58
C LYS A 122 -8.79 28.86 34.62
N GLN A 123 -9.60 29.91 34.43
CA GLN A 123 -10.85 30.15 35.15
C GLN A 123 -11.72 28.88 35.21
N SER A 124 -12.31 28.64 36.37
CA SER A 124 -13.06 27.42 36.71
C SER A 124 -14.30 27.23 35.83
N ARG A 125 -14.16 26.52 34.71
CA ARG A 125 -15.30 25.88 34.06
C ARG A 125 -15.82 24.77 34.99
N ARG A 126 -17.15 24.68 35.16
CA ARG A 126 -17.81 23.60 35.90
C ARG A 126 -17.26 22.25 35.42
N GLN A 127 -16.45 21.60 36.24
CA GLN A 127 -15.90 20.29 35.91
C GLN A 127 -17.06 19.28 35.90
N PRO A 128 -17.30 18.56 34.79
CA PRO A 128 -18.28 17.49 34.79
C PRO A 128 -17.91 16.46 35.85
N LYS A 129 -18.89 16.09 36.69
CA LYS A 129 -18.70 15.13 37.78
C LYS A 129 -18.37 13.77 37.15
N ARG A 130 -17.17 13.26 37.40
CA ARG A 130 -16.71 11.96 36.88
C ARG A 130 -17.64 10.86 37.42
N GLN A 131 -18.13 9.99 36.54
CA GLN A 131 -18.85 8.81 36.98
C GLN A 131 -17.89 7.89 37.74
N PRO A 132 -18.28 7.37 38.91
CA PRO A 132 -17.46 6.42 39.64
C PRO A 132 -17.32 5.12 38.84
N LEU A 133 -16.15 4.50 38.92
CA LEU A 133 -15.93 3.18 38.31
C LEU A 133 -16.83 2.13 39.01
N PRO A 134 -17.34 1.13 38.27
CA PRO A 134 -18.18 0.08 38.86
C PRO A 134 -17.46 -0.65 40.01
N PRO A 135 -18.13 -0.89 41.15
CA PRO A 135 -17.50 -1.49 42.33
C PRO A 135 -17.13 -2.97 42.13
N GLY A 136 -17.78 -3.66 41.19
CA GLY A 136 -17.57 -5.10 40.94
C GLY A 136 -16.32 -5.44 40.12
N LEU A 137 -15.53 -4.45 39.69
CA LEU A 137 -14.28 -4.72 38.96
C LEU A 137 -13.20 -5.25 39.93
N PRO A 138 -12.30 -6.15 39.48
CA PRO A 138 -11.12 -6.54 40.24
C PRO A 138 -10.26 -5.31 40.59
N HIS A 139 -9.80 -5.23 41.84
CA HIS A 139 -8.95 -4.13 42.32
C HIS A 139 -7.53 -4.62 42.60
N THR A 140 -6.54 -3.80 42.26
CA THR A 140 -5.14 -4.01 42.61
C THR A 140 -4.63 -2.75 43.32
N GLU A 141 -4.22 -2.90 44.58
CA GLU A 141 -3.66 -1.80 45.36
C GLU A 141 -2.18 -1.59 45.02
N ILE A 142 -1.79 -0.34 44.75
CA ILE A 142 -0.41 0.05 44.44
C ILE A 142 -0.01 1.19 45.38
N ARG A 143 0.88 0.91 46.33
CA ARG A 143 1.33 1.89 47.33
C ARG A 143 2.60 2.61 46.87
N HIS A 144 2.61 3.94 46.99
CA HIS A 144 3.75 4.82 46.70
C HIS A 144 4.18 5.49 48.00
N ASP A 145 5.17 4.93 48.66
CA ASP A 145 5.79 5.51 49.85
C ASP A 145 7.20 6.04 49.51
N PRO A 146 7.69 7.08 50.22
CA PRO A 146 9.08 7.53 50.08
C PRO A 146 10.07 6.40 50.36
N ALA A 147 11.10 6.29 49.51
CA ALA A 147 12.15 5.28 49.66
C ALA A 147 12.96 5.46 50.96
N ASN A 148 13.13 6.70 51.41
CA ASN A 148 13.71 7.02 52.72
C ASN A 148 12.62 7.62 53.62
N ARG A 149 12.40 7.00 54.78
CA ARG A 149 11.45 7.46 55.80
C ARG A 149 12.13 8.27 56.91
N SER A 150 13.34 8.75 56.68
CA SER A 150 14.11 9.57 57.62
C SER A 150 14.11 11.01 57.16
N CYS A 151 13.77 11.92 58.08
CA CYS A 151 13.88 13.35 57.84
C CYS A 151 15.34 13.81 58.00
N PRO A 152 15.80 14.84 57.26
CA PRO A 152 17.14 15.41 57.48
C PRO A 152 17.40 15.97 58.87
N CYS A 153 16.37 16.19 59.69
CA CYS A 153 16.53 16.53 61.11
C CYS A 153 16.78 15.31 62.03
N GLY A 154 16.90 14.10 61.48
CA GLY A 154 17.17 12.86 62.21
C GLY A 154 15.93 12.10 62.72
N CYS A 155 14.73 12.68 62.62
CA CYS A 155 13.49 12.01 63.03
C CYS A 155 12.97 11.04 61.96
N ALA A 156 12.33 9.94 62.41
CA ALA A 156 11.52 9.09 61.53
C ALA A 156 10.23 9.80 61.12
N LEU A 157 9.90 9.75 59.84
CA LEU A 157 8.66 10.27 59.29
C LEU A 157 7.48 9.40 59.73
N LYS A 158 6.35 10.04 60.07
CA LYS A 158 5.09 9.36 60.40
C LYS A 158 4.10 9.48 59.26
N HIS A 159 3.39 8.38 58.99
CA HIS A 159 2.29 8.38 58.02
C HIS A 159 1.13 9.20 58.57
N VAL A 160 0.61 10.11 57.75
CA VAL A 160 -0.50 11.00 58.12
C VAL A 160 -1.80 10.53 57.49
N ARG A 161 -1.79 10.36 56.16
CA ARG A 161 -2.94 9.92 55.36
C ARG A 161 -2.46 9.45 53.99
N ASP A 162 -3.34 8.77 53.26
CA ASP A 162 -3.11 8.44 51.86
C ASP A 162 -3.83 9.42 50.94
N ASP A 163 -3.14 9.83 49.89
CA ASP A 163 -3.74 10.47 48.72
C ASP A 163 -4.03 9.39 47.66
N GLU A 164 -5.31 9.21 47.35
CA GLU A 164 -5.80 8.08 46.57
C GLU A 164 -6.16 8.48 45.14
N SER A 165 -5.77 7.65 44.18
CA SER A 165 -6.24 7.76 42.80
C SER A 165 -6.58 6.38 42.23
N ARG A 166 -7.61 6.33 41.38
CA ARG A 166 -8.07 5.10 40.74
C ARG A 166 -7.84 5.19 39.24
N LYS A 167 -7.25 4.14 38.67
CA LYS A 167 -7.07 4.00 37.23
C LYS A 167 -7.69 2.71 36.72
N LEU A 168 -8.24 2.77 35.52
CA LEU A 168 -8.87 1.69 34.80
C LEU A 168 -7.84 0.97 33.91
N GLY A 169 -7.62 -0.29 34.23
CA GLY A 169 -6.80 -1.25 33.53
C GLY A 169 -7.59 -2.15 32.60
N TYR A 170 -6.90 -2.71 31.61
CA TYR A 170 -7.43 -3.76 30.75
C TYR A 170 -6.38 -4.83 30.52
N VAL A 171 -6.75 -6.07 30.82
CA VAL A 171 -6.12 -7.27 30.26
C VAL A 171 -7.11 -7.90 29.29
N PRO A 172 -6.67 -8.65 28.26
CA PRO A 172 -7.58 -9.24 27.29
C PRO A 172 -8.77 -9.94 27.94
N GLY A 173 -9.97 -9.38 27.72
CA GLY A 173 -11.24 -9.90 28.26
C GLY A 173 -11.63 -9.44 29.67
N THR A 174 -10.81 -8.67 30.39
CA THR A 174 -11.14 -8.24 31.77
C THR A 174 -10.65 -6.83 32.08
N PHE A 175 -11.57 -5.99 32.54
CA PHE A 175 -11.25 -4.68 33.13
C PHE A 175 -10.88 -4.84 34.60
N PHE A 176 -9.96 -4.01 35.08
CA PHE A 176 -9.56 -3.97 36.49
C PHE A 176 -9.29 -2.53 36.92
N VAL A 177 -9.18 -2.28 38.22
CA VAL A 177 -8.91 -0.97 38.79
C VAL A 177 -7.59 -1.00 39.56
N GLU A 178 -6.62 -0.19 39.14
CA GLU A 178 -5.43 0.12 39.93
C GLU A 178 -5.79 1.21 40.95
N HIS A 179 -5.73 0.88 42.23
CA HIS A 179 -5.92 1.81 43.33
C HIS A 179 -4.55 2.28 43.83
N HIS A 180 -4.11 3.44 43.34
CA HIS A 180 -2.86 4.04 43.76
C HIS A 180 -3.06 4.80 45.08
N LYS A 181 -2.34 4.38 46.13
CA LYS A 181 -2.29 5.07 47.42
C LYS A 181 -0.93 5.70 47.61
N ARG A 182 -0.89 7.03 47.68
CA ARG A 182 0.35 7.78 47.91
C ARG A 182 0.39 8.24 49.36
N GLY A 183 1.27 7.64 50.15
CA GLY A 183 1.42 8.01 51.56
C GLY A 183 1.93 9.44 51.68
N ILE A 184 1.20 10.27 52.44
CA ILE A 184 1.68 11.56 52.92
C ILE A 184 2.34 11.32 54.25
N TRP A 185 3.64 11.60 54.31
CA TRP A 185 4.47 11.40 55.49
C TRP A 185 4.91 12.76 56.03
N ALA A 186 4.88 12.94 57.35
CA ALA A 186 5.29 14.19 57.99
C ALA A 186 6.30 13.93 59.10
N CYS A 187 7.25 14.85 59.24
CA CYS A 187 8.14 14.88 60.40
C CYS A 187 7.40 15.48 61.60
N PRO A 188 7.38 14.80 62.76
CA PRO A 188 6.71 15.33 63.96
C PRO A 188 7.43 16.54 64.59
N ASN A 189 8.70 16.79 64.25
CA ASN A 189 9.50 17.84 64.88
C ASN A 189 9.61 19.12 64.04
N CYS A 190 9.87 18.98 62.73
CA CYS A 190 10.05 20.13 61.82
C CYS A 190 8.90 20.30 60.83
N GLU A 191 7.82 19.53 60.97
CA GLU A 191 6.60 19.58 60.15
C GLU A 191 6.81 19.39 58.63
N ARG A 192 8.02 18.97 58.22
CA ARG A 192 8.33 18.70 56.81
C ARG A 192 7.49 17.55 56.29
N ILE A 193 6.81 17.79 55.16
CA ILE A 193 5.99 16.80 54.45
C ILE A 193 6.80 16.18 53.31
N GLU A 194 6.77 14.86 53.24
CA GLU A 194 7.36 14.06 52.18
C GLU A 194 6.25 13.18 51.56
N GLN A 195 6.15 13.22 50.24
CA GLN A 195 5.20 12.41 49.48
C GLN A 195 5.88 11.92 48.21
N ALA A 196 5.76 10.63 47.92
CA ALA A 196 6.25 10.09 46.65
C ALA A 196 5.49 10.74 45.47
N PRO A 197 6.18 11.22 44.43
CA PRO A 197 5.51 11.77 43.24
C PRO A 197 4.68 10.68 42.56
N MET A 198 3.57 11.07 41.93
CA MET A 198 2.83 10.13 41.09
C MET A 198 3.71 9.73 39.90
N PRO A 199 3.78 8.44 39.54
CA PRO A 199 4.38 8.04 38.28
C PRO A 199 3.78 8.82 37.11
N PRO A 200 4.61 9.27 36.14
CA PRO A 200 4.14 10.04 35.00
C PRO A 200 3.08 9.24 34.22
N CYS A 201 2.03 9.93 33.81
CA CYS A 201 0.91 9.35 33.07
C CYS A 201 0.92 9.92 31.64
N ILE A 202 0.46 9.12 30.66
CA ILE A 202 0.31 9.60 29.28
C ILE A 202 -0.73 10.73 29.21
N ILE A 203 -1.81 10.58 29.98
CA ILE A 203 -2.90 11.56 30.11
C ILE A 203 -2.95 12.03 31.55
N ASP A 204 -2.66 13.32 31.78
CA ASP A 204 -2.67 13.91 33.11
C ASP A 204 -4.06 13.84 33.74
N LYS A 205 -4.12 13.34 34.98
CA LYS A 205 -5.37 13.10 35.72
C LYS A 205 -6.35 12.18 34.97
N GLY A 206 -5.89 11.46 33.94
CA GLY A 206 -6.67 10.51 33.19
C GLY A 206 -6.99 9.26 34.02
N ILE A 207 -8.12 8.62 33.71
CA ILE A 207 -8.51 7.37 34.37
C ILE A 207 -7.85 6.16 33.69
N ALA A 208 -7.43 6.22 32.44
CA ALA A 208 -6.90 5.06 31.74
C ALA A 208 -5.44 4.76 32.13
N THR A 209 -5.14 3.48 32.35
CA THR A 209 -3.76 2.97 32.42
C THR A 209 -3.13 2.97 31.02
N PRO A 210 -1.78 2.94 30.92
CA PRO A 210 -1.09 2.77 29.65
C PRO A 210 -1.52 1.50 28.89
N GLY A 211 -1.80 0.40 29.60
CA GLY A 211 -2.26 -0.85 28.99
C GLY A 211 -3.63 -0.72 28.30
N LEU A 212 -4.57 -0.02 28.94
CA LEU A 212 -5.87 0.28 28.32
C LEU A 212 -5.72 1.20 27.10
N LEU A 213 -4.90 2.25 27.20
CA LEU A 213 -4.64 3.15 26.07
C LEU A 213 -4.03 2.40 24.88
N ALA A 214 -3.07 1.51 25.14
CA ALA A 214 -2.47 0.67 24.12
C ALA A 214 -3.51 -0.26 23.48
N HIS A 215 -4.37 -0.91 24.27
CA HIS A 215 -5.45 -1.75 23.76
C HIS A 215 -6.40 -0.97 22.83
N VAL A 216 -6.87 0.21 23.25
CA VAL A 216 -7.76 1.06 22.43
C VAL A 216 -7.12 1.40 21.08
N LEU A 217 -5.84 1.80 21.08
CA LEU A 217 -5.10 2.15 19.86
C LEU A 217 -4.86 0.94 18.94
N VAL A 218 -4.38 -0.18 19.49
CA VAL A 218 -4.12 -1.40 18.73
C VAL A 218 -5.42 -1.93 18.13
N SER A 219 -6.49 -1.99 18.92
CA SER A 219 -7.77 -2.43 18.40
C SER A 219 -8.32 -1.48 17.32
N LYS A 220 -8.18 -0.16 17.50
CA LYS A 220 -8.63 0.81 16.48
C LYS A 220 -7.86 0.66 15.17
N TYR A 221 -6.53 0.68 15.23
CA TYR A 221 -5.69 0.80 14.03
C TYR A 221 -5.18 -0.54 13.51
N GLY A 222 -4.75 -1.43 14.40
CA GLY A 222 -4.26 -2.77 14.07
C GLY A 222 -5.38 -3.74 13.74
N ASP A 223 -6.40 -3.81 14.60
CA ASP A 223 -7.52 -4.78 14.43
C ASP A 223 -8.71 -4.19 13.64
N HIS A 224 -8.59 -2.94 13.19
CA HIS A 224 -9.64 -2.23 12.45
C HIS A 224 -11.00 -2.20 13.18
N LEU A 225 -10.97 -1.94 14.49
CA LEU A 225 -12.14 -1.89 15.37
C LEU A 225 -12.51 -0.43 15.73
N PRO A 226 -13.50 0.18 15.05
CA PRO A 226 -13.90 1.57 15.31
C PRO A 226 -14.35 1.82 16.76
N LEU A 227 -14.26 3.06 17.26
CA LEU A 227 -14.46 3.32 18.69
C LEU A 227 -15.88 3.05 19.15
N TYR A 228 -16.91 3.30 18.33
CA TYR A 228 -18.27 2.91 18.67
C TYR A 228 -18.44 1.39 18.85
N ARG A 229 -17.67 0.58 18.09
CA ARG A 229 -17.71 -0.87 18.25
C ARG A 229 -16.98 -1.27 19.53
N GLN A 230 -15.89 -0.58 19.88
CA GLN A 230 -15.21 -0.75 21.16
C GLN A 230 -16.12 -0.39 22.33
N GLU A 231 -16.81 0.77 22.29
CA GLU A 231 -17.81 1.18 23.27
C GLU A 231 -18.86 0.09 23.50
N ALA A 232 -19.43 -0.46 22.42
CA ALA A 232 -20.40 -1.55 22.51
C ALA A 232 -19.81 -2.85 23.09
N ILE A 233 -18.55 -3.17 22.78
CA ILE A 233 -17.84 -4.33 23.35
C ILE A 233 -17.63 -4.13 24.86
N TYR A 234 -17.17 -2.95 25.27
CA TYR A 234 -16.94 -2.63 26.67
C TYR A 234 -18.24 -2.59 27.48
N GLY A 235 -19.31 -2.06 26.88
CA GLY A 235 -20.65 -2.11 27.47
C GLY A 235 -21.13 -3.55 27.73
N ARG A 236 -20.87 -4.50 26.83
CA ARG A 236 -21.16 -5.92 27.07
C ARG A 236 -20.32 -6.55 28.18
N ALA A 237 -19.13 -6.01 28.43
CA ALA A 237 -18.28 -6.39 29.56
C ALA A 237 -18.67 -5.66 30.87
N GLY A 238 -19.79 -4.93 30.90
CA GLY A 238 -20.28 -4.23 32.09
C GLY A 238 -19.66 -2.85 32.32
N LEU A 239 -18.88 -2.32 31.37
CA LEU A 239 -18.23 -1.02 31.49
C LEU A 239 -18.38 -0.19 30.22
N THR A 240 -19.41 0.64 30.15
CA THR A 240 -19.60 1.55 29.01
C THR A 240 -18.65 2.74 29.13
N ILE A 241 -17.71 2.85 28.20
CA ILE A 241 -16.83 4.01 28.06
C ILE A 241 -17.33 4.85 26.88
N ALA A 242 -17.73 6.08 27.14
CA ALA A 242 -18.27 6.97 26.11
C ALA A 242 -17.29 7.15 24.94
N ARG A 243 -17.80 7.14 23.70
CA ARG A 243 -17.01 7.39 22.49
C ARG A 243 -16.15 8.65 22.56
N SER A 244 -16.67 9.73 23.12
CA SER A 244 -15.92 10.98 23.29
C SER A 244 -14.72 10.84 24.23
N THR A 245 -14.83 9.99 25.24
CA THR A 245 -13.70 9.64 26.12
C THR A 245 -12.64 8.84 25.35
N LEU A 246 -13.07 7.84 24.58
CA LEU A 246 -12.18 7.03 23.75
C LEU A 246 -11.48 7.89 22.69
N GLY A 247 -12.22 8.77 22.02
CA GLY A 247 -11.68 9.71 21.03
C GLY A 247 -10.67 10.67 21.67
N SER A 248 -11.01 11.24 22.83
CA SER A 248 -10.09 12.08 23.59
C SER A 248 -8.78 11.36 23.95
N TRP A 249 -8.85 10.09 24.35
CA TRP A 249 -7.67 9.28 24.64
C TRP A 249 -6.81 9.04 23.40
N VAL A 250 -7.43 8.70 22.27
CA VAL A 250 -6.72 8.49 20.99
C VAL A 250 -6.01 9.77 20.57
N GLY A 251 -6.67 10.92 20.62
CA GLY A 251 -6.09 12.23 20.27
C GLY A 251 -4.87 12.57 21.14
N GLN A 252 -5.00 12.42 22.46
CA GLN A 252 -3.91 12.67 23.41
C GLN A 252 -2.72 11.71 23.23
N CYS A 253 -2.99 10.44 22.99
CA CYS A 253 -1.95 9.46 22.69
C CYS A 253 -1.22 9.80 21.38
N GLY A 254 -1.93 10.29 20.36
CA GLY A 254 -1.33 10.77 19.12
C GLY A 254 -0.29 11.87 19.35
N VAL A 255 -0.60 12.83 20.24
CA VAL A 255 0.34 13.89 20.64
C VAL A 255 1.50 13.35 21.49
N ALA A 256 1.23 12.37 22.37
CA ALA A 256 2.25 11.74 23.21
C ALA A 256 3.24 10.89 22.39
N LEU A 257 2.84 10.34 21.24
CA LEU A 257 3.69 9.53 20.36
C LEU A 257 4.54 10.37 19.38
N GLN A 258 4.29 11.67 19.26
CA GLN A 258 5.04 12.54 18.32
C GLN A 258 6.57 12.49 18.52
N PRO A 259 7.13 12.51 19.75
CA PRO A 259 8.58 12.39 19.93
C PRO A 259 9.17 11.08 19.38
N LEU A 260 8.41 9.98 19.40
CA LEU A 260 8.82 8.72 18.80
C LEU A 260 8.85 8.80 17.27
N VAL A 261 7.87 9.48 16.67
CA VAL A 261 7.83 9.72 15.21
C VAL A 261 9.04 10.56 14.79
N ASP A 262 9.36 11.61 15.55
CA ASP A 262 10.48 12.50 15.25
C ASP A 262 11.83 11.82 15.47
N ALA A 263 11.96 10.96 16.49
CA ALA A 263 13.12 10.10 16.67
C ALA A 263 13.29 9.12 15.51
N LEU A 264 12.23 8.40 15.13
CA LEU A 264 12.31 7.42 14.04
C LEU A 264 12.57 8.08 12.68
N ARG A 265 12.07 9.30 12.45
CA ARG A 265 12.43 10.10 11.27
C ARG A 265 13.92 10.38 11.24
N ARG A 266 14.53 10.80 12.35
CA ARG A 266 15.98 11.06 12.41
C ARG A 266 16.79 9.81 12.07
N GLU A 267 16.50 8.69 12.71
CA GLU A 267 17.13 7.39 12.43
C GLU A 267 16.98 6.96 10.96
N LEU A 268 15.82 7.23 10.37
CA LEU A 268 15.54 6.91 8.97
C LEU A 268 16.37 7.79 8.01
N LEU A 269 16.60 9.06 8.35
CA LEU A 269 17.44 9.96 7.56
C LEU A 269 18.95 9.69 7.72
N GLU A 270 19.37 8.82 8.66
CA GLU A 270 20.76 8.34 8.72
C GLU A 270 21.05 7.20 7.73
N GLN A 271 20.01 6.60 7.16
CA GLN A 271 20.14 5.46 6.24
C GLN A 271 20.52 5.93 4.82
N GLY A 272 21.28 5.09 4.10
CA GLY A 272 21.79 5.41 2.77
C GLY A 272 20.75 5.27 1.65
N VAL A 273 19.81 4.34 1.82
CA VAL A 273 18.76 4.01 0.85
C VAL A 273 17.39 4.10 1.50
N LEU A 274 16.49 4.86 0.89
CA LEU A 274 15.10 4.99 1.30
C LEU A 274 14.16 4.67 0.16
N HIS A 275 12.98 4.16 0.49
CA HIS A 275 11.84 4.11 -0.41
C HIS A 275 10.83 5.19 -0.04
N ALA A 276 10.21 5.80 -1.05
CA ALA A 276 9.08 6.69 -0.88
C ALA A 276 7.92 6.28 -1.78
N ASP A 277 6.71 6.34 -1.22
CA ASP A 277 5.45 6.20 -1.96
C ASP A 277 4.39 7.10 -1.33
N GLU A 278 3.42 7.51 -2.15
CA GLU A 278 2.33 8.36 -1.74
C GLU A 278 0.98 7.74 -2.08
N THR A 279 0.21 7.44 -1.04
CA THR A 279 -1.10 6.82 -1.16
C THR A 279 -2.19 7.84 -0.88
N PRO A 280 -3.10 8.11 -1.82
CA PRO A 280 -4.23 9.01 -1.55
C PRO A 280 -5.21 8.37 -0.58
N ILE A 281 -5.61 9.13 0.43
CA ILE A 281 -6.65 8.78 1.39
C ILE A 281 -7.83 9.74 1.28
N ARG A 282 -9.01 9.28 1.70
CA ARG A 282 -10.18 10.15 1.82
C ARG A 282 -10.18 10.74 3.21
N ILE A 283 -10.25 12.05 3.28
CA ILE A 283 -10.36 12.77 4.54
C ILE A 283 -11.77 13.33 4.65
N LEU A 284 -12.32 13.27 5.85
CA LEU A 284 -13.56 13.97 6.16
C LEU A 284 -13.15 15.42 6.49
N THR A 285 -13.62 16.36 5.68
CA THR A 285 -13.49 17.78 5.97
C THR A 285 -14.72 18.22 6.75
N VAL A 286 -14.54 19.03 7.80
CA VAL A 286 -15.66 19.66 8.51
C VAL A 286 -16.49 20.43 7.47
N PRO A 287 -17.82 20.27 7.43
CA PRO A 287 -18.67 20.89 6.43
C PRO A 287 -18.76 22.40 6.68
N LYS A 288 -17.75 23.16 6.26
CA LYS A 288 -17.99 24.52 5.78
C LYS A 288 -18.60 24.37 4.39
N GLU A 289 -19.91 24.62 4.31
CA GLU A 289 -20.64 24.88 3.06
C GLU A 289 -20.47 23.80 1.97
N GLY A 290 -21.13 22.64 2.13
CA GLY A 290 -21.44 21.75 0.99
C GLY A 290 -20.25 21.12 0.25
N ARG A 291 -19.01 21.22 0.75
CA ARG A 291 -17.84 20.61 0.08
C ARG A 291 -17.81 19.09 0.26
N LYS A 292 -17.54 18.39 -0.84
CA LYS A 292 -17.29 16.92 -0.89
C LYS A 292 -16.15 16.55 0.06
N ALA A 293 -16.16 15.30 0.54
CA ALA A 293 -15.05 14.71 1.31
C ALA A 293 -13.70 15.07 0.66
N GLY A 294 -12.80 15.66 1.45
CA GLY A 294 -11.48 16.07 1.02
C GLY A 294 -10.61 14.87 0.62
N LYS A 295 -9.49 15.18 -0.04
CA LYS A 295 -8.48 14.21 -0.41
C LYS A 295 -7.21 14.54 0.36
N GLY A 296 -6.66 13.56 1.05
CA GLY A 296 -5.35 13.65 1.69
C GLY A 296 -4.39 12.64 1.07
N TRP A 297 -3.13 12.73 1.45
CA TRP A 297 -2.07 11.84 1.01
C TRP A 297 -1.26 11.36 2.20
N LEU A 298 -1.06 10.06 2.23
CA LEU A 298 -0.15 9.41 3.15
C LEU A 298 1.16 9.13 2.42
N TRP A 299 2.16 9.91 2.75
CA TRP A 299 3.54 9.70 2.34
C TRP A 299 4.15 8.66 3.25
N THR A 300 4.81 7.68 2.67
CA THR A 300 5.40 6.58 3.43
C THR A 300 6.87 6.51 3.09
N PHE A 301 7.70 6.40 4.12
CA PHE A 301 9.14 6.31 4.01
C PHE A 301 9.63 5.04 4.70
N VAL A 302 10.47 4.29 4.01
CA VAL A 302 10.96 2.98 4.47
C VAL A 302 12.45 2.83 4.14
N PRO A 303 13.32 2.43 5.08
CA PRO A 303 14.72 2.10 4.80
C PRO A 303 14.87 1.01 3.75
N GLY A 304 16.01 0.92 3.07
CA GLY A 304 16.34 -0.16 2.15
C GLY A 304 16.43 -1.54 2.81
N GLU A 305 16.38 -2.61 1.99
CA GLU A 305 16.44 -4.00 2.49
C GLU A 305 17.77 -4.33 3.19
N LYS A 306 18.86 -3.63 2.92
CA LYS A 306 20.17 -3.88 3.56
C LYS A 306 20.55 -2.80 4.60
N GLU A 307 19.64 -1.88 4.93
CA GLU A 307 19.85 -0.86 5.96
C GLU A 307 19.74 -1.45 7.37
N ALA A 308 20.32 -0.75 8.36
CA ALA A 308 20.45 -1.25 9.73
C ALA A 308 19.11 -1.35 10.48
N ILE A 309 18.13 -0.52 10.10
CA ILE A 309 16.85 -0.42 10.78
C ILE A 309 15.69 -0.95 9.93
N ARG A 310 14.67 -1.50 10.61
CA ARG A 310 13.40 -1.93 10.01
C ARG A 310 12.27 -1.05 10.53
N ALA A 311 12.03 0.05 9.82
CA ALA A 311 11.10 1.08 10.22
C ALA A 311 10.16 1.49 9.08
N VAL A 312 8.95 1.93 9.42
CA VAL A 312 8.07 2.64 8.49
C VAL A 312 7.63 3.94 9.14
N VAL A 313 7.82 5.06 8.44
CA VAL A 313 7.33 6.36 8.86
C VAL A 313 6.26 6.85 7.90
N TYR A 314 5.08 7.11 8.43
CA TYR A 314 3.99 7.73 7.70
C TYR A 314 3.91 9.23 7.97
N HIS A 315 3.83 10.02 6.90
CA HIS A 315 3.67 11.46 6.93
C HIS A 315 2.40 11.86 6.16
N PHE A 316 1.45 12.47 6.86
CA PHE A 316 0.21 12.92 6.25
C PHE A 316 0.33 14.34 5.72
N SER A 317 -0.31 14.58 4.57
CA SER A 317 -0.53 15.90 4.01
C SER A 317 -1.92 15.99 3.39
N ASP A 318 -2.50 17.19 3.35
CA ASP A 318 -3.76 17.48 2.67
C ASP A 318 -3.61 17.67 1.15
N ASN A 319 -2.37 17.58 0.63
CA ASN A 319 -2.05 17.72 -0.78
C ASN A 319 -0.97 16.71 -1.24
N ARG A 320 -0.81 16.57 -2.56
CA ARG A 320 0.23 15.70 -3.18
C ARG A 320 1.45 16.49 -3.64
N ALA A 321 1.71 17.69 -3.13
CA ALA A 321 2.85 18.47 -3.58
C ALA A 321 4.16 17.74 -3.26
N GLY A 322 5.14 17.82 -4.18
CA GLY A 322 6.47 17.27 -3.92
C GLY A 322 7.21 17.95 -2.76
N GLU A 323 6.71 19.10 -2.29
CA GLU A 323 7.19 19.76 -1.08
C GLU A 323 7.02 18.90 0.17
N ASN A 324 5.96 18.08 0.27
CA ASN A 324 5.79 17.20 1.42
C ASN A 324 6.92 16.16 1.51
N ALA A 325 7.29 15.56 0.38
CA ALA A 325 8.43 14.65 0.33
C ALA A 325 9.74 15.36 0.67
N ARG A 326 9.97 16.56 0.12
CA ARG A 326 11.18 17.34 0.41
C ARG A 326 11.24 17.83 1.84
N GLY A 327 10.13 18.27 2.42
CA GLY A 327 10.09 18.69 3.83
C GLY A 327 10.30 17.52 4.79
N PHE A 328 9.90 16.30 4.39
CA PHE A 328 10.24 15.10 5.16
C PHE A 328 11.73 14.73 5.04
N LEU A 329 12.27 14.72 3.82
CA LEU A 329 13.66 14.33 3.54
C LEU A 329 14.68 15.40 3.93
N ASP A 330 14.26 16.66 3.97
CA ASP A 330 15.08 17.81 4.36
C ASP A 330 16.38 17.88 3.53
N ASP A 331 17.53 17.91 4.18
CA ASP A 331 18.85 17.94 3.54
C ASP A 331 19.40 16.56 3.14
N TRP A 332 18.67 15.47 3.34
CA TRP A 332 19.12 14.11 3.02
C TRP A 332 19.45 13.91 1.53
N LYS A 333 20.59 13.25 1.24
CA LYS A 333 21.15 13.06 -0.13
C LYS A 333 21.41 11.59 -0.51
N GLY A 334 20.72 10.64 0.10
CA GLY A 334 20.89 9.22 -0.25
C GLY A 334 20.17 8.80 -1.53
N ALA A 335 20.01 7.49 -1.69
CA ALA A 335 19.34 6.88 -2.84
C ALA A 335 17.85 6.65 -2.57
N LEU A 336 16.99 7.32 -3.35
CA LEU A 336 15.54 7.26 -3.18
C LEU A 336 14.90 6.35 -4.23
N VAL A 337 14.33 5.24 -3.76
CA VAL A 337 13.55 4.30 -4.55
C VAL A 337 12.10 4.78 -4.61
N CYS A 338 11.65 5.21 -5.78
CA CYS A 338 10.28 5.70 -5.94
C CYS A 338 9.71 5.42 -7.34
N ASP A 339 8.42 5.75 -7.50
CA ASP A 339 7.77 5.79 -8.80
C ASP A 339 8.28 7.01 -9.63
N ASP A 340 7.57 7.36 -10.72
CA ASP A 340 7.95 8.50 -11.57
C ASP A 340 7.15 9.77 -11.25
N PHE A 341 6.67 9.90 -10.01
CA PHE A 341 5.92 11.08 -9.64
C PHE A 341 6.80 12.32 -9.72
N GLY A 342 6.33 13.32 -10.51
CA GLY A 342 7.07 14.56 -10.76
C GLY A 342 7.45 15.33 -9.49
N GLY A 343 6.76 15.10 -8.37
CA GLY A 343 7.06 15.73 -7.08
C GLY A 343 8.47 15.43 -6.55
N TYR A 344 9.03 14.27 -6.88
CA TYR A 344 10.38 13.87 -6.46
C TYR A 344 11.50 14.52 -7.28
N LYS A 345 11.22 14.93 -8.53
CA LYS A 345 12.25 15.39 -9.49
C LYS A 345 13.06 16.59 -9.01
N LYS A 346 12.46 17.49 -8.21
CA LYS A 346 13.20 18.61 -7.61
C LYS A 346 14.25 18.13 -6.60
N GLY A 347 13.94 17.10 -5.82
CA GLY A 347 14.89 16.50 -4.87
C GLY A 347 16.09 15.89 -5.57
N PHE A 348 15.89 15.26 -6.74
CA PHE A 348 17.00 14.71 -7.53
C PHE A 348 17.98 15.76 -8.02
N ARG A 349 17.47 16.93 -8.45
CA ARG A 349 18.31 18.08 -8.81
C ARG A 349 19.06 18.69 -7.61
N GLN A 350 18.64 18.38 -6.39
CA GLN A 350 19.25 18.84 -5.15
C GLN A 350 20.18 17.79 -4.53
N GLY A 351 20.53 16.71 -5.26
CA GLY A 351 21.55 15.73 -4.85
C GLY A 351 21.01 14.37 -4.39
N ILE A 352 19.70 14.14 -4.37
CA ILE A 352 19.14 12.81 -4.11
C ILE A 352 19.35 11.91 -5.34
N THR A 353 19.82 10.69 -5.13
CA THR A 353 20.01 9.74 -6.23
C THR A 353 18.69 9.05 -6.58
N GLU A 354 18.18 9.25 -7.80
CA GLU A 354 16.93 8.60 -8.26
C GLU A 354 17.14 7.10 -8.49
N VAL A 355 16.36 6.24 -7.83
CA VAL A 355 16.31 4.80 -8.10
C VAL A 355 14.90 4.42 -8.54
N GLY A 356 14.79 3.80 -9.71
CA GLY A 356 13.51 3.44 -10.31
C GLY A 356 12.94 2.17 -9.69
N CYS A 357 11.68 2.21 -9.26
CA CYS A 357 11.00 1.03 -8.73
C CYS A 357 10.44 0.12 -9.86
N MET A 358 11.03 -1.06 -10.06
CA MET A 358 10.61 -2.04 -11.08
C MET A 358 9.18 -2.57 -10.83
N ALA A 359 8.71 -2.59 -9.57
CA ALA A 359 7.33 -2.99 -9.28
C ALA A 359 6.29 -2.05 -9.92
N HIS A 360 6.60 -0.75 -10.03
CA HIS A 360 5.75 0.21 -10.74
C HIS A 360 5.76 -0.02 -12.25
N ALA A 361 6.92 -0.35 -12.84
CA ALA A 361 7.02 -0.72 -14.25
C ALA A 361 6.20 -1.99 -14.54
N ARG A 362 6.43 -3.06 -13.77
CA ARG A 362 5.69 -4.33 -13.84
C ARG A 362 4.18 -4.13 -13.80
N ARG A 363 3.71 -3.30 -12.87
CA ARG A 363 2.27 -3.08 -12.69
C ARG A 363 1.61 -2.47 -13.92
N ARG A 364 2.29 -1.60 -14.66
CA ARG A 364 1.71 -1.02 -15.89
C ARG A 364 1.47 -2.08 -16.95
N PHE A 365 2.38 -3.04 -17.10
CA PHE A 365 2.20 -4.19 -17.99
C PHE A 365 1.09 -5.12 -17.48
N HIS A 366 1.10 -5.45 -16.18
CA HIS A 366 0.08 -6.29 -15.57
C HIS A 366 -1.33 -5.70 -15.68
N ASP A 367 -1.50 -4.42 -15.37
CA ASP A 367 -2.78 -3.73 -15.46
C ASP A 367 -3.29 -3.69 -16.92
N HIS A 368 -2.40 -3.73 -17.93
CA HIS A 368 -2.81 -3.89 -19.32
C HIS A 368 -3.16 -5.35 -19.65
N TRP A 369 -2.31 -6.31 -19.27
CA TRP A 369 -2.49 -7.73 -19.54
C TRP A 369 -3.81 -8.26 -18.99
N VAL A 370 -4.17 -7.94 -17.74
CA VAL A 370 -5.44 -8.40 -17.11
C VAL A 370 -6.70 -8.01 -17.90
N HIS A 371 -6.64 -7.00 -18.78
CA HIS A 371 -7.80 -6.53 -19.54
C HIS A 371 -7.74 -6.86 -21.03
N SER A 372 -6.58 -7.27 -21.54
CA SER A 372 -6.34 -7.42 -22.98
C SER A 372 -5.75 -8.78 -23.36
N GLU A 373 -5.20 -9.50 -22.38
CA GLU A 373 -4.42 -10.72 -22.58
C GLU A 373 -3.33 -10.54 -23.65
N SER A 374 -2.79 -9.30 -23.74
CA SER A 374 -1.80 -8.94 -24.74
C SER A 374 -0.56 -9.82 -24.60
N PRO A 375 -0.16 -10.57 -25.65
CA PRO A 375 1.03 -11.40 -25.62
C PRO A 375 2.31 -10.60 -25.34
N MET A 376 2.37 -9.35 -25.83
CA MET A 376 3.49 -8.44 -25.53
C MET A 376 3.55 -8.09 -24.05
N ALA A 377 2.41 -7.84 -23.41
CA ALA A 377 2.39 -7.54 -21.99
C ALA A 377 2.76 -8.77 -21.14
N GLU A 378 2.34 -9.96 -21.57
CA GLU A 378 2.73 -11.22 -20.95
C GLU A 378 4.23 -11.46 -21.04
N GLU A 379 4.82 -11.28 -22.23
CA GLU A 379 6.27 -11.43 -22.45
C GLU A 379 7.07 -10.44 -21.58
N ALA A 380 6.65 -9.18 -21.50
CA ALA A 380 7.25 -8.19 -20.61
C ALA A 380 7.19 -8.61 -19.13
N LEU A 381 6.06 -9.20 -18.70
CA LEU A 381 5.93 -9.76 -17.35
C LEU A 381 6.82 -10.98 -17.13
N GLY A 382 7.05 -11.79 -18.17
CA GLY A 382 7.98 -12.91 -18.19
C GLY A 382 9.43 -12.47 -17.92
N TYR A 383 9.91 -11.45 -18.63
CA TYR A 383 11.22 -10.83 -18.36
C TYR A 383 11.33 -10.34 -16.92
N ILE A 384 10.35 -9.55 -16.46
CA ILE A 384 10.40 -9.01 -15.10
C ILE A 384 10.36 -10.12 -14.04
N LYS A 385 9.61 -11.20 -14.30
CA LYS A 385 9.57 -12.39 -13.43
C LYS A 385 10.94 -13.05 -13.32
N SER A 386 11.69 -13.18 -14.42
CA SER A 386 13.05 -13.75 -14.38
C SER A 386 14.00 -12.88 -13.56
N PHE A 387 13.87 -11.55 -13.63
CA PHE A 387 14.68 -10.63 -12.82
C PHE A 387 14.43 -10.81 -11.33
N TYR A 388 13.16 -10.94 -10.91
CA TYR A 388 12.82 -11.20 -9.50
C TYR A 388 13.32 -12.58 -9.04
N ALA A 389 13.24 -13.60 -9.89
CA ALA A 389 13.79 -14.92 -9.58
C ALA A 389 15.31 -14.88 -9.37
N PHE A 390 16.02 -14.10 -10.20
CA PHE A 390 17.44 -13.83 -10.04
C PHE A 390 17.73 -13.13 -8.70
N GLU A 391 17.01 -12.04 -8.40
CA GLU A 391 17.15 -11.27 -7.16
C GLU A 391 16.81 -12.06 -5.89
N ALA A 392 16.00 -13.11 -6.00
CA ALA A 392 15.72 -14.03 -4.89
C ALA A 392 16.93 -14.94 -4.60
N ARG A 393 17.60 -15.46 -5.64
CA ARG A 393 18.77 -16.34 -5.51
C ARG A 393 19.97 -15.66 -4.85
N ILE A 394 20.14 -14.36 -5.05
CA ILE A 394 21.28 -13.57 -4.54
C ILE A 394 20.95 -12.79 -3.25
N ARG A 395 19.79 -13.04 -2.63
CA ARG A 395 19.28 -12.22 -1.50
C ARG A 395 20.25 -12.16 -0.32
N ASP A 396 20.82 -13.31 0.04
CA ASP A 396 21.61 -13.47 1.26
C ASP A 396 23.11 -13.19 1.05
N LEU A 397 23.50 -12.83 -0.16
CA LEU A 397 24.88 -12.42 -0.45
C LEU A 397 25.19 -11.04 0.15
N ASP A 398 26.48 -10.79 0.33
CA ASP A 398 27.00 -9.47 0.67
C ASP A 398 26.82 -8.47 -0.50
N ILE A 399 27.12 -7.20 -0.25
CA ILE A 399 26.84 -6.10 -1.17
C ILE A 399 27.71 -6.24 -2.43
N GLU A 400 28.98 -6.61 -2.27
CA GLU A 400 29.98 -6.71 -3.32
C GLU A 400 29.67 -7.87 -4.28
N GLN A 401 29.43 -9.06 -3.74
CA GLN A 401 29.05 -10.25 -4.49
C GLN A 401 27.73 -10.04 -5.23
N ARG A 402 26.76 -9.40 -4.58
CA ARG A 402 25.47 -9.07 -5.20
C ARG A 402 25.65 -8.13 -6.38
N THR A 403 26.46 -7.08 -6.23
CA THR A 403 26.79 -6.15 -7.31
C THR A 403 27.48 -6.87 -8.48
N ALA A 404 28.50 -7.69 -8.19
CA ALA A 404 29.24 -8.42 -9.20
C ALA A 404 28.34 -9.38 -10.01
N LEU A 405 27.47 -10.15 -9.34
CA LEU A 405 26.53 -11.05 -10.01
C LEU A 405 25.48 -10.29 -10.83
N ARG A 406 24.97 -9.16 -10.32
CA ARG A 406 24.05 -8.30 -11.07
C ARG A 406 24.70 -7.82 -12.38
N GLN A 407 25.93 -7.32 -12.32
CA GLN A 407 26.66 -6.86 -13.50
C GLN A 407 26.97 -7.99 -14.48
N ARG A 408 27.40 -9.15 -13.98
CA ARG A 408 27.79 -10.29 -14.83
C ARG A 408 26.61 -11.00 -15.49
N GLU A 409 25.53 -11.25 -14.75
CA GLU A 409 24.47 -12.17 -15.18
C GLU A 409 23.11 -11.50 -15.41
N LEU A 410 22.72 -10.51 -14.59
CA LEU A 410 21.41 -9.87 -14.70
C LEU A 410 21.40 -8.72 -15.70
N LYS A 411 22.47 -7.92 -15.74
CA LYS A 411 22.60 -6.78 -16.64
C LYS A 411 22.36 -7.15 -18.11
N PRO A 412 22.95 -8.22 -18.67
CA PRO A 412 22.68 -8.62 -20.06
C PRO A 412 21.20 -8.94 -20.32
N GLN A 413 20.49 -9.52 -19.35
CA GLN A 413 19.06 -9.82 -19.48
C GLN A 413 18.20 -8.56 -19.46
N ILE A 414 18.56 -7.59 -18.62
CA ILE A 414 17.85 -6.30 -18.55
C ILE A 414 18.12 -5.46 -19.79
N ASP A 415 19.36 -5.45 -20.29
CA ASP A 415 19.71 -4.80 -21.56
C ASP A 415 18.88 -5.40 -22.72
N ALA A 416 18.78 -6.72 -22.79
CA ALA A 416 17.94 -7.40 -23.77
C ALA A 416 16.46 -7.01 -23.66
N PHE A 417 15.93 -6.91 -22.44
CA PHE A 417 14.56 -6.44 -22.20
C PHE A 417 14.32 -5.00 -22.67
N PHE A 418 15.25 -4.07 -22.40
CA PHE A 418 15.11 -2.69 -22.87
C PHE A 418 15.24 -2.56 -24.40
N THR A 419 16.14 -3.33 -25.02
CA THR A 419 16.22 -3.45 -26.49
C THR A 419 14.90 -3.97 -27.06
N TRP A 420 14.38 -5.04 -26.48
CA TRP A 420 13.10 -5.63 -26.89
C TRP A 420 11.95 -4.63 -26.74
N LEU A 421 11.87 -3.90 -25.62
CA LEU A 421 10.87 -2.84 -25.42
C LEU A 421 10.94 -1.76 -26.51
N GLY A 422 12.15 -1.35 -26.90
CA GLY A 422 12.35 -0.38 -27.99
C GLY A 422 11.79 -0.88 -29.32
N LEU A 423 12.05 -2.14 -29.66
CA LEU A 423 11.52 -2.78 -30.87
C LEU A 423 9.99 -2.92 -30.82
N GLN A 424 9.43 -3.35 -29.69
CA GLN A 424 7.98 -3.45 -29.55
C GLN A 424 7.31 -2.08 -29.61
N ARG A 425 7.96 -1.03 -29.10
CA ARG A 425 7.38 0.31 -29.11
C ARG A 425 7.06 0.82 -30.52
N GLN A 426 7.83 0.41 -31.52
CA GLN A 426 7.63 0.76 -32.93
C GLN A 426 6.37 0.10 -33.52
N LYS A 427 5.97 -1.05 -32.98
CA LYS A 427 4.80 -1.83 -33.43
C LYS A 427 3.51 -1.40 -32.73
N VAL A 428 3.62 -0.71 -31.60
CA VAL A 428 2.47 -0.34 -30.77
C VAL A 428 1.99 1.07 -31.10
N ALA A 429 0.70 1.19 -31.40
CA ALA A 429 0.07 2.47 -31.70
C ALA A 429 0.15 3.46 -30.52
N ASN A 430 0.36 4.73 -30.85
CA ASN A 430 0.44 5.82 -29.88
C ASN A 430 -0.85 5.98 -29.06
N GLY A 431 -0.70 6.42 -27.80
CA GLY A 431 -1.83 6.69 -26.91
C GLY A 431 -2.46 5.46 -26.25
N THR A 432 -2.10 4.25 -26.68
CA THR A 432 -2.56 3.00 -26.04
C THR A 432 -2.00 2.84 -24.63
N LYS A 433 -2.68 2.05 -23.78
CA LYS A 433 -2.16 1.74 -22.42
C LYS A 433 -0.84 0.96 -22.47
N LEU A 434 -0.68 0.09 -23.47
CA LEU A 434 0.57 -0.62 -23.71
C LEU A 434 1.71 0.34 -24.09
N ALA A 435 1.48 1.27 -25.02
CA ALA A 435 2.46 2.31 -25.35
C ALA A 435 2.87 3.09 -24.10
N LYS A 436 1.91 3.48 -23.25
CA LYS A 436 2.20 4.17 -21.98
C LYS A 436 3.02 3.32 -20.99
N ALA A 437 2.84 2.00 -20.97
CA ALA A 437 3.62 1.10 -20.13
C ALA A 437 5.07 0.96 -20.63
N ILE A 438 5.24 0.81 -21.95
CA ILE A 438 6.54 0.76 -22.60
C ILE A 438 7.28 2.10 -22.45
N ASP A 439 6.62 3.22 -22.76
CA ASP A 439 7.18 4.58 -22.66
C ASP A 439 7.61 4.91 -21.23
N TYR A 440 6.85 4.48 -20.22
CA TYR A 440 7.23 4.63 -18.82
C TYR A 440 8.56 3.93 -18.52
N SER A 441 8.72 2.71 -19.01
CA SER A 441 9.92 1.90 -18.74
C SER A 441 11.12 2.49 -19.49
N LEU A 442 10.98 2.75 -20.79
CA LEU A 442 12.04 3.32 -21.63
C LEU A 442 12.54 4.68 -21.10
N LYS A 443 11.64 5.61 -20.75
CA LYS A 443 12.02 6.93 -20.21
C LYS A 443 12.79 6.85 -18.90
N ARG A 444 12.65 5.75 -18.16
CA ARG A 444 13.25 5.54 -16.85
C ARG A 444 14.34 4.48 -16.85
N GLN A 445 14.84 4.07 -18.02
CA GLN A 445 15.84 3.01 -18.12
C GLN A 445 17.02 3.22 -17.17
N ALA A 446 17.63 4.41 -17.16
CA ALA A 446 18.74 4.73 -16.27
C ALA A 446 18.38 4.66 -14.76
N ALA A 447 17.13 4.92 -14.39
CA ALA A 447 16.68 4.80 -12.99
C ALA A 447 16.36 3.34 -12.64
N LEU A 448 15.70 2.62 -13.55
CA LEU A 448 15.31 1.21 -13.39
C LEU A 448 16.51 0.25 -13.43
N MET A 449 17.63 0.67 -14.00
CA MET A 449 18.88 -0.10 -14.04
C MET A 449 19.85 0.24 -12.91
N ARG A 450 19.65 1.34 -12.18
CA ARG A 450 20.57 1.83 -11.14
C ARG A 450 20.92 0.78 -10.09
N PHE A 451 19.96 -0.09 -9.77
CA PHE A 451 20.16 -1.13 -8.77
C PHE A 451 21.23 -2.16 -9.16
N LEU A 452 21.57 -2.25 -10.45
CA LEU A 452 22.66 -3.11 -10.92
C LEU A 452 24.03 -2.64 -10.43
N ASP A 453 24.18 -1.33 -10.20
CA ASP A 453 25.46 -0.70 -9.90
C ASP A 453 25.81 -0.73 -8.40
N ASP A 454 24.84 -1.03 -7.53
CA ASP A 454 25.02 -1.04 -6.08
C ASP A 454 24.12 -2.11 -5.42
N GLY A 455 24.76 -3.10 -4.77
CA GLY A 455 24.14 -4.22 -4.06
C GLY A 455 23.20 -3.82 -2.91
N ARG A 456 23.31 -2.59 -2.37
CA ARG A 456 22.39 -2.03 -1.37
C ARG A 456 21.05 -1.66 -1.98
N LEU A 457 21.05 -1.26 -3.26
CA LEU A 457 19.86 -0.78 -3.94
C LEU A 457 18.92 -1.95 -4.27
N PRO A 458 17.64 -1.85 -3.91
CA PRO A 458 16.65 -2.85 -4.28
C PRO A 458 16.10 -2.56 -5.67
N MET A 459 15.76 -3.62 -6.42
CA MET A 459 15.09 -3.49 -7.71
C MET A 459 13.66 -2.89 -7.59
N GLY A 460 13.09 -2.92 -6.39
CA GLY A 460 11.72 -2.45 -6.11
C GLY A 460 10.87 -3.44 -5.33
N ARG A 461 11.48 -4.31 -4.51
CA ARG A 461 10.74 -5.27 -3.68
C ARG A 461 9.76 -4.53 -2.75
N VAL A 462 8.47 -4.81 -2.95
CA VAL A 462 7.32 -4.28 -2.22
C VAL A 462 7.03 -5.10 -0.95
N GLU A 463 7.82 -6.15 -0.65
CA GLU A 463 7.62 -6.99 0.54
C GLU A 463 7.75 -6.19 1.83
N MET A 464 8.64 -5.20 1.87
CA MET A 464 8.80 -4.32 3.04
C MET A 464 7.58 -3.42 3.29
N TRP A 465 6.72 -3.24 2.27
CA TRP A 465 5.50 -2.44 2.30
C TRP A 465 4.26 -3.26 2.67
N ARG A 466 4.38 -4.59 2.68
CA ARG A 466 3.30 -5.55 2.88
C ARG A 466 3.68 -6.36 4.11
N GLY A 467 3.01 -6.11 5.24
CA GLY A 467 3.31 -6.65 6.57
C GLY A 467 3.31 -8.19 6.76
N ASP A 468 3.88 -8.95 5.82
CA ASP A 468 4.25 -10.36 5.95
C ASP A 468 5.67 -10.52 6.51
N VAL A 469 6.55 -9.52 6.36
CA VAL A 469 7.78 -9.41 7.15
C VAL A 469 7.47 -8.45 8.28
N ARG A 470 7.54 -8.93 9.53
CA ARG A 470 7.43 -8.09 10.74
C ARG A 470 8.35 -6.88 10.60
N SER A 471 7.82 -5.72 10.21
CA SER A 471 8.51 -4.45 10.44
C SER A 471 8.66 -4.31 11.94
N GLY A 472 9.88 -4.14 12.42
CA GLY A 472 10.15 -4.09 13.86
C GLY A 472 9.38 -2.94 14.53
N ILE A 473 9.23 -1.81 13.81
CA ILE A 473 8.56 -0.59 14.30
C ILE A 473 7.86 0.14 13.13
N SER A 474 6.62 0.57 13.31
CA SER A 474 5.90 1.42 12.34
C SER A 474 5.21 2.56 13.08
N VAL A 475 5.43 3.79 12.63
CA VAL A 475 4.84 4.99 13.26
C VAL A 475 4.37 5.96 12.19
N GLY A 476 3.39 6.78 12.51
CA GLY A 476 2.97 7.87 11.65
C GLY A 476 2.87 9.16 12.45
N ARG A 477 3.07 10.30 11.78
CA ARG A 477 2.50 11.56 12.31
C ARG A 477 1.02 11.31 12.61
N PRO A 478 0.45 11.83 13.69
CA PRO A 478 -0.97 11.64 13.96
C PRO A 478 -1.76 12.10 12.73
N PHE A 479 -2.39 11.14 12.06
CA PHE A 479 -3.23 11.37 10.89
C PHE A 479 -4.48 10.52 11.00
N ARG A 480 -5.58 11.08 10.54
CA ARG A 480 -6.92 10.60 10.85
C ARG A 480 -7.41 9.72 9.73
N LEU A 481 -7.70 8.47 10.04
CA LEU A 481 -8.32 7.52 9.11
C LEU A 481 -9.75 7.25 9.56
N ALA A 482 -10.73 7.75 8.82
CA ALA A 482 -12.10 7.23 8.93
C ALA A 482 -12.15 5.93 8.13
N VAL A 483 -12.20 4.78 8.81
CA VAL A 483 -12.50 3.49 8.17
C VAL A 483 -14.02 3.39 8.06
N PRO A 484 -14.62 3.38 6.86
CA PRO A 484 -16.04 3.12 6.74
C PRO A 484 -16.34 1.70 7.21
N HIS A 485 -17.31 1.56 8.12
CA HIS A 485 -17.86 0.25 8.48
C HIS A 485 -18.48 -0.40 7.25
N TYR A 486 -17.93 -1.54 6.83
CA TYR A 486 -18.60 -2.48 5.92
C TYR A 486 -19.11 -3.63 6.78
N PRO A 487 -20.43 -3.93 6.82
CA PRO A 487 -20.89 -5.22 7.30
C PRO A 487 -20.28 -6.31 6.39
N TYR A 488 -19.99 -7.45 7.00
CA TYR A 488 -19.14 -8.54 6.53
C TYR A 488 -19.34 -8.99 5.06
N HIS A 489 -18.26 -9.58 4.51
CA HIS A 489 -18.05 -10.08 3.13
C HIS A 489 -17.75 -9.00 2.07
N GLY A 490 -16.68 -8.24 2.26
CA GLY A 490 -16.14 -7.41 1.21
C GLY A 490 -14.96 -6.58 1.70
N SER A 491 -13.78 -6.86 1.17
CA SER A 491 -12.56 -6.06 1.33
C SER A 491 -12.85 -4.54 1.34
N VAL A 492 -12.24 -3.81 2.27
CA VAL A 492 -12.27 -2.34 2.37
C VAL A 492 -12.05 -1.72 0.98
N SER A 493 -13.11 -1.19 0.37
CA SER A 493 -13.03 -0.48 -0.90
C SER A 493 -12.77 1.01 -0.66
N THR A 494 -11.49 1.38 -0.66
CA THR A 494 -11.11 2.74 -1.06
C THR A 494 -11.46 2.89 -2.55
N SER A 495 -12.17 3.95 -2.95
CA SER A 495 -12.48 4.14 -4.37
C SER A 495 -11.21 4.13 -5.25
N PRO A 496 -11.31 3.67 -6.51
CA PRO A 496 -10.15 3.33 -7.32
C PRO A 496 -9.30 4.57 -7.58
N SER A 497 -8.13 4.65 -6.94
CA SER A 497 -7.06 5.58 -7.30
C SER A 497 -5.95 4.82 -8.03
N SER A 498 -5.20 5.54 -8.86
CA SER A 498 -4.11 5.05 -9.71
C SER A 498 -2.95 4.38 -8.95
N ASN A 499 -2.81 4.61 -7.64
CA ASN A 499 -1.64 4.25 -6.82
C ASN A 499 -1.77 2.90 -6.07
N ARG A 500 -2.51 1.94 -6.62
CA ARG A 500 -2.67 0.55 -6.12
C ARG A 500 -1.39 -0.34 -6.10
N THR A 501 -0.17 0.22 -6.07
CA THR A 501 1.10 -0.53 -6.26
C THR A 501 1.57 -1.18 -4.96
N CYS A 502 1.20 -0.59 -3.83
CA CYS A 502 1.63 -1.01 -2.49
C CYS A 502 0.52 -1.65 -1.64
N ARG A 503 -0.58 -2.14 -2.25
CA ARG A 503 -1.62 -2.93 -1.53
C ARG A 503 -1.64 -4.41 -1.93
N PHE A 504 -1.82 -5.26 -0.91
CA PHE A 504 -2.09 -6.70 -0.94
C PHE A 504 -3.21 -7.12 -1.93
N PRO A 505 -3.13 -8.31 -2.57
CA PRO A 505 -4.29 -9.20 -2.63
C PRO A 505 -4.55 -9.69 -1.20
N ALA A 506 -5.79 -9.55 -0.70
CA ALA A 506 -6.17 -10.25 0.51
C ALA A 506 -6.07 -11.76 0.19
N SER A 507 -5.02 -12.42 0.66
CA SER A 507 -5.02 -13.87 0.74
C SER A 507 -6.18 -14.24 1.67
N GLY A 508 -7.16 -14.93 1.11
CA GLY A 508 -8.07 -15.70 1.92
C GLY A 508 -7.24 -16.61 2.81
N SER A 509 -7.29 -16.38 4.11
CA SER A 509 -7.15 -17.49 5.04
C SER A 509 -8.26 -18.45 4.65
N LEU A 510 -7.90 -19.57 4.00
CA LEU A 510 -8.62 -20.80 4.25
C LEU A 510 -8.56 -20.94 5.78
N ALA A 511 -9.70 -20.71 6.41
CA ALA A 511 -9.88 -21.01 7.82
C ALA A 511 -9.68 -22.51 7.98
N VAL A 512 -8.45 -22.92 8.28
CA VAL A 512 -8.26 -24.16 9.00
C VAL A 512 -8.78 -23.84 10.39
N HIS A 513 -9.92 -24.45 10.74
CA HIS A 513 -10.45 -24.44 12.09
C HIS A 513 -9.33 -24.84 13.07
N GLN A 514 -8.70 -23.88 13.73
CA GLN A 514 -7.93 -24.15 14.93
C GLN A 514 -8.93 -24.21 16.08
N THR A 515 -9.47 -25.41 16.27
CA THR A 515 -10.01 -25.86 17.55
C THR A 515 -8.89 -25.69 18.58
N PHE A 516 -9.13 -24.91 19.63
CA PHE A 516 -8.24 -24.84 20.78
C PHE A 516 -8.21 -26.22 21.47
N ALA A 517 -7.23 -27.05 21.12
CA ALA A 517 -6.85 -28.21 21.90
C ALA A 517 -5.65 -27.80 22.78
N PHE A 518 -5.85 -27.84 24.09
CA PHE A 518 -4.78 -27.71 25.09
C PHE A 518 -3.78 -28.85 24.90
N GLU A 519 -2.63 -28.57 24.28
CA GLU A 519 -1.50 -29.50 24.31
C GLU A 519 -0.79 -29.40 25.67
N ARG A 520 -1.00 -30.44 26.47
CA ARG A 520 -0.25 -30.73 27.69
C ARG A 520 1.25 -30.84 27.38
N LEU A 521 2.04 -29.97 27.99
CA LEU A 521 3.46 -30.20 28.23
C LEU A 521 3.64 -31.55 28.93
N ARG A 522 4.25 -32.53 28.24
CA ARG A 522 4.77 -33.76 28.84
C ARG A 522 6.29 -33.71 28.79
N GLY A 523 6.90 -33.90 29.97
CA GLY A 523 8.25 -34.45 30.08
C GLY A 523 9.19 -33.62 30.94
N ILE A 524 9.10 -33.78 32.26
CA ILE A 524 10.23 -34.09 33.16
C ILE A 524 9.61 -34.78 34.37
N GLY A 525 10.15 -35.96 34.70
CA GLY A 525 9.53 -36.92 35.60
C GLY A 525 9.69 -36.59 37.08
N THR A 526 8.65 -36.91 37.85
CA THR A 526 8.78 -37.26 39.27
C THR A 526 7.72 -38.31 39.62
N ARG A 527 8.14 -39.22 40.50
CA ARG A 527 7.56 -40.53 40.79
C ARG A 527 6.13 -40.48 41.32
N ARG A 528 5.35 -41.51 40.95
CA ARG A 528 4.05 -41.87 41.54
C ARG A 528 4.19 -42.10 43.04
N ILE A 529 3.38 -41.40 43.84
CA ILE A 529 2.86 -41.89 45.12
C ILE A 529 1.37 -41.52 45.13
N SER A 530 0.50 -42.52 45.01
CA SER A 530 -0.89 -42.41 45.44
C SER A 530 -0.93 -42.64 46.95
N PRO A 531 -1.84 -41.98 47.67
CA PRO A 531 -2.98 -42.75 48.16
C PRO A 531 -4.33 -42.00 48.17
N ASN A 532 -5.34 -42.78 47.80
CA ASN A 532 -6.74 -42.82 48.23
C ASN A 532 -7.36 -41.71 49.09
N PHE A 533 -8.52 -41.25 48.58
CA PHE A 533 -9.82 -41.07 49.24
C PHE A 533 -9.91 -40.39 50.62
N SER A 534 -10.52 -39.21 50.65
CA SER A 534 -11.86 -38.96 51.22
C SER A 534 -12.43 -37.66 50.66
#